data_AF-A0A965M838-F1
#
_entry.id   AF-A0A965M838-F1
#
_cell.length_a   1.000
_cell.length_b   1.000
_cell.length_c   1.000
_cell.angle_alpha   90.00
_cell.angle_beta   90.00
_cell.angle_gamma   90.00
#
_symmetry.space_group_name_H-M   'P 1'
#
loop_
_entity.id
_entity.type
_entity.pdbx_description
1 polymer ?
#
loop_
_entity_poly.entity_id
_entity_poly.type
_entity_poly.pdbx_seq_one_letter_code
_entity_poly.pdbx_strand_id
1 'polypeptide(L)'
;MRSLASLFRRTSRGLLLSEASAHRVSMILDDLFRADGLMQIAELLRLLHEIQRDGAARELASAGYSLQSPDRHLERLEAVLTHIHTHSAGALTIGGLARLAGMSDTVFHR
;
A
#
# COMPACT_ATOMS: atom_id res chain seq x y z
N MET A 1 2.39 -3.33 24.51
CA MET A 1 1.78 -2.69 23.32
C MET A 1 2.22 -3.48 22.09
N ARG A 2 1.32 -3.74 21.12
CA ARG A 2 1.72 -4.34 19.83
C ARG A 2 2.54 -3.30 19.04
N SER A 3 3.41 -3.76 18.15
CA SER A 3 4.16 -2.85 17.26
C SER A 3 3.29 -2.37 16.10
N LEU A 4 3.60 -1.18 15.59
CA LEU A 4 2.92 -0.63 14.42
C LEU A 4 3.11 -1.52 13.17
N ALA A 5 4.27 -2.16 13.05
CA ALA A 5 4.53 -3.15 12.00
C ALA A 5 3.56 -4.36 12.06
N SER A 6 3.21 -4.80 13.28
CA SER A 6 2.22 -5.87 13.46
C SER A 6 0.82 -5.39 13.08
N LEU A 7 0.47 -4.14 13.39
CA LEU A 7 -0.79 -3.55 12.96
C LEU A 7 -0.90 -3.53 11.44
N PHE A 8 0.09 -2.99 10.73
CA PHE A 8 0.07 -2.90 9.26
C PHE A 8 -0.05 -4.27 8.59
N ARG A 9 0.64 -5.29 9.12
CA ARG A 9 0.53 -6.66 8.62
C ARG A 9 -0.85 -7.28 8.82
N ARG A 10 -1.59 -6.90 9.87
CA ARG A 10 -2.95 -7.41 10.11
C ARG A 10 -3.97 -6.67 9.25
N THR A 11 -3.82 -5.35 9.13
CA THR A 11 -4.71 -4.52 8.33
C THR A 11 -4.59 -4.80 6.83
N SER A 12 -3.46 -5.34 6.36
CA SER A 12 -3.30 -5.77 4.96
C SER A 12 -4.21 -6.93 4.55
N ARG A 13 -4.94 -7.55 5.48
CA ARG A 13 -5.97 -8.57 5.20
C ARG A 13 -7.39 -8.05 5.42
N GLY A 14 -7.55 -6.73 5.57
CA GLY A 14 -8.79 -6.14 6.05
C GLY A 14 -9.01 -6.45 7.53
N LEU A 15 -9.56 -5.49 8.26
CA LEU A 15 -9.76 -5.60 9.70
C LEU A 15 -11.20 -5.23 10.04
N LEU A 16 -11.93 -6.16 10.64
CA LEU A 16 -13.23 -5.92 11.25
C LEU A 16 -13.02 -5.50 12.70
N LEU A 17 -13.37 -4.26 13.01
CA LEU A 17 -13.35 -3.74 14.37
C LEU A 17 -14.60 -4.15 15.14
N SER A 18 -14.49 -4.20 16.46
CA SER A 18 -15.65 -4.21 17.35
C SER A 18 -16.50 -2.96 17.13
N GLU A 19 -17.80 -3.05 17.38
CA GLU A 19 -18.73 -1.93 17.20
C GLU A 19 -18.29 -0.66 17.95
N ALA A 20 -17.83 -0.82 19.20
CA ALA A 20 -17.35 0.29 20.02
C ALA A 20 -16.10 0.95 19.42
N SER A 21 -15.14 0.17 18.93
CA SER A 21 -13.96 0.71 18.27
C SER A 21 -14.26 1.28 16.89
N ALA A 22 -15.15 0.68 16.12
CA ALA A 22 -15.61 1.19 14.83
C ALA A 22 -16.25 2.57 14.97
N HIS A 23 -17.11 2.76 15.98
CA HIS A 23 -17.72 4.06 16.26
C HIS A 23 -16.67 5.13 16.61
N ARG A 24 -15.71 4.82 17.49
CA ARG A 24 -14.63 5.76 17.85
C ARG A 24 -13.72 6.07 16.67
N VAL A 25 -13.36 5.07 15.87
CA VAL A 25 -12.56 5.24 14.66
C VAL A 25 -13.28 6.13 13.65
N SER A 26 -14.60 5.98 13.48
CA SER A 26 -15.39 6.83 12.60
C SER A 26 -15.30 8.31 13.01
N MET A 27 -15.43 8.61 14.30
CA MET A 27 -15.30 10.00 14.79
C MET A 27 -13.90 10.55 14.55
N ILE A 28 -12.85 9.76 14.80
CA ILE A 28 -11.46 10.19 14.57
C ILE A 28 -11.19 10.42 13.08
N LEU A 29 -11.79 9.62 12.19
CA LEU A 29 -11.69 9.83 10.74
C LEU A 29 -12.34 11.16 10.33
N ASP A 30 -13.52 11.48 10.86
CA ASP A 30 -14.16 12.77 10.60
C ASP A 30 -13.29 13.95 11.04
N ASP A 31 -12.66 13.84 12.22
CA ASP A 31 -11.74 14.85 12.75
C ASP A 31 -10.45 14.94 11.89
N LEU A 32 -9.90 13.80 11.48
CA LEU A 32 -8.69 13.71 10.66
C LEU A 32 -8.85 14.43 9.31
N PHE A 33 -10.00 14.27 8.65
CA PHE A 33 -10.28 14.92 7.37
C PHE A 33 -10.60 16.41 7.48
N ARG A 34 -10.91 16.89 8.69
CA ARG A 34 -11.14 18.32 8.98
C ARG A 34 -9.90 19.03 9.51
N ALA A 35 -8.90 18.29 9.96
CA ALA A 35 -7.66 18.82 10.52
C ALA A 35 -6.60 19.06 9.45
N ASP A 36 -5.76 20.08 9.70
CA ASP A 36 -4.64 20.44 8.84
C ASP A 36 -3.31 20.48 9.59
N GLY A 37 -2.21 20.29 8.85
CA GLY A 37 -0.85 20.41 9.36
C GLY A 37 -0.55 19.44 10.51
N LEU A 38 -0.08 19.97 11.64
CA LEU A 38 0.30 19.16 12.81
C LEU A 38 -0.89 18.41 13.42
N MET A 39 -2.08 19.01 13.42
CA MET A 39 -3.27 18.39 14.00
C MET A 39 -3.69 17.16 13.21
N GLN A 40 -3.55 17.19 11.88
CA GLN A 40 -3.82 16.04 11.04
C GLN A 40 -2.89 14.86 11.37
N ILE A 41 -1.61 15.13 11.63
CA ILE A 41 -0.65 14.09 12.05
C ILE A 41 -1.04 13.52 13.43
N ALA A 42 -1.47 14.38 14.35
CA ALA A 42 -1.91 13.94 15.68
C ALA A 42 -3.15 13.03 15.60
N GLU A 43 -4.15 13.39 14.78
CA GLU A 43 -5.34 12.56 14.56
C GLU A 43 -5.00 11.24 13.89
N LEU A 44 -4.03 11.22 12.96
CA LEU A 44 -3.55 9.97 12.36
C LEU A 44 -2.92 9.04 13.41
N LEU A 45 -2.07 9.58 14.29
CA LEU A 45 -1.47 8.79 15.37
C LEU A 45 -2.52 8.28 16.36
N ARG A 46 -3.54 9.11 16.66
CA ARG A 46 -4.68 8.74 17.50
C ARG A 46 -5.52 7.63 16.87
N LEU A 47 -5.77 7.71 15.56
CA LEU A 47 -6.45 6.67 14.79
C LEU A 47 -5.72 5.33 14.88
N LEU A 48 -4.41 5.32 14.60
CA LEU A 48 -3.58 4.12 14.68
C LEU A 48 -3.56 3.54 16.10
N HIS A 49 -3.52 4.40 17.12
CA HIS A 49 -3.61 3.99 18.51
C HIS A 49 -4.94 3.29 18.81
N GLU A 50 -6.07 3.87 18.39
CA GLU A 50 -7.39 3.34 18.68
C GLU A 50 -7.63 1.98 17.99
N ILE A 51 -7.21 1.84 16.73
CA ILE A 51 -7.29 0.56 16.00
C ILE A 51 -6.46 -0.52 16.72
N GLN A 52 -5.29 -0.17 17.24
CA GLN A 52 -4.41 -1.12 17.92
C GLN A 52 -4.96 -1.58 19.28
N ARG A 53 -5.77 -0.75 19.94
CA ARG A 53 -6.38 -1.07 21.25
C ARG A 53 -7.54 -2.06 21.13
N ASP A 54 -8.11 -2.20 19.94
CA ASP A 54 -9.19 -3.16 19.73
C ASP A 54 -8.66 -4.61 19.81
N GLY A 55 -8.83 -5.20 20.99
CA GLY A 55 -8.47 -6.59 21.27
C GLY A 55 -9.41 -7.61 20.62
N ALA A 56 -10.61 -7.19 20.20
CA ALA A 56 -11.61 -8.03 19.55
C ALA A 56 -11.56 -7.94 18.01
N ALA A 57 -10.70 -7.07 17.45
CA ALA A 57 -10.57 -6.90 16.02
C ALA A 57 -10.13 -8.19 15.30
N ARG A 58 -10.87 -8.56 14.26
CA ARG A 58 -10.68 -9.79 13.46
C ARG A 58 -10.22 -9.47 12.05
N GLU A 59 -9.30 -10.27 11.52
CA GLU A 59 -8.93 -10.20 10.10
C GLU A 59 -10.11 -10.67 9.24
N LEU A 60 -10.40 -9.92 8.17
CA LEU A 60 -11.52 -10.21 7.26
C LEU A 60 -11.14 -11.27 6.23
N ALA A 61 -9.94 -11.17 5.67
CA ALA A 61 -9.46 -12.11 4.68
C ALA A 61 -8.78 -13.32 5.33
N SER A 62 -8.94 -14.47 4.68
CA SER A 62 -8.34 -15.73 5.14
C SER A 62 -6.81 -15.68 5.04
N ALA A 63 -6.12 -16.59 5.74
CA ALA A 63 -4.66 -16.64 5.78
C ALA A 63 -3.99 -16.76 4.39
N GLY A 64 -4.72 -17.28 3.39
CA GLY A 64 -4.27 -17.41 2.00
C GLY A 64 -4.54 -16.20 1.12
N TYR A 65 -5.26 -15.18 1.61
CA TYR A 65 -5.44 -13.93 0.89
C TYR A 65 -4.20 -13.06 1.03
N SER A 66 -3.51 -12.88 -0.08
CA SER A 66 -2.48 -11.86 -0.24
C SER A 66 -3.06 -10.76 -1.12
N LEU A 67 -3.25 -9.56 -0.57
CA LEU A 67 -3.22 -8.36 -1.41
C LEU A 67 -1.84 -8.40 -2.06
N GLN A 68 -1.77 -8.77 -3.34
CA GLN A 68 -0.54 -8.58 -4.10
C GLN A 68 -0.26 -7.08 -3.99
N SER A 69 0.72 -6.72 -3.15
CA SER A 69 1.36 -5.42 -3.25
C SER A 69 1.71 -5.27 -4.72
N PRO A 70 1.43 -4.12 -5.37
CA PRO A 70 1.90 -3.93 -6.73
C PRO A 70 3.39 -4.22 -6.69
N ASP A 71 3.75 -5.33 -7.30
CA ASP A 71 5.11 -5.80 -7.29
C ASP A 71 5.82 -4.73 -8.13
N ARG A 72 6.78 -4.00 -7.57
CA ARG A 72 7.47 -2.96 -8.36
C ARG A 72 8.07 -3.56 -9.63
N HIS A 73 8.33 -4.86 -9.62
CA HIS A 73 8.68 -5.63 -10.81
C HIS A 73 7.54 -5.70 -11.84
N LEU A 74 6.31 -5.95 -11.42
CA LEU A 74 5.13 -6.01 -12.28
C LEU A 74 4.79 -4.64 -12.88
N GLU A 75 4.82 -3.56 -12.09
CA GLU A 75 4.60 -2.19 -12.58
C GLU A 75 5.66 -1.79 -13.63
N ARG A 76 6.93 -2.13 -13.39
CA ARG A 76 8.02 -1.89 -14.34
C ARG A 76 7.85 -2.70 -15.62
N LEU A 77 7.44 -3.97 -15.48
CA LEU A 77 7.21 -4.86 -16.61
C LEU A 77 6.04 -4.38 -17.47
N GLU A 78 4.94 -3.93 -16.85
CA GLU A 78 3.81 -3.31 -17.55
C GLU A 78 4.20 -2.03 -18.29
N ALA A 79 5.02 -1.16 -17.68
CA ALA A 79 5.52 0.05 -18.33
C ALA A 79 6.38 -0.27 -19.57
N VAL A 80 7.25 -1.27 -19.47
CA VAL A 80 8.09 -1.75 -20.58
C VAL A 80 7.23 -2.35 -21.70
N LEU A 81 6.30 -3.24 -21.36
CA LEU A 81 5.38 -3.86 -22.34
C LEU A 81 4.50 -2.82 -23.04
N THR A 82 3.99 -1.84 -22.30
CA THR A 82 3.21 -0.73 -22.85
C THR A 82 4.04 0.09 -23.83
N HIS A 83 5.30 0.37 -23.49
CA HIS A 83 6.20 1.12 -24.38
C HIS A 83 6.49 0.37 -25.68
N ILE A 84 6.77 -0.95 -25.60
CA ILE A 84 6.97 -1.83 -26.76
C ILE A 84 5.73 -1.84 -27.65
N HIS A 85 4.55 -1.99 -27.05
CA HIS A 85 3.29 -2.04 -27.79
C HIS A 85 3.00 -0.71 -28.51
N THR A 86 3.21 0.40 -27.82
CA THR A 86 2.98 1.76 -28.33
C THR A 86 4.00 2.19 -29.40
N HIS A 87 5.23 1.67 -29.35
CA HIS A 87 6.32 2.00 -30.29
C HIS A 87 6.73 0.82 -31.17
N SER A 88 5.78 -0.06 -31.49
CA SER A 88 6.01 -1.33 -32.20
C SER A 88 6.59 -1.18 -33.62
N ALA A 89 6.54 0.01 -34.21
CA ALA A 89 7.13 0.32 -35.52
C ALA A 89 8.55 0.92 -35.46
N GLY A 90 9.11 1.15 -34.26
CA GLY A 90 10.42 1.76 -34.05
C GLY A 90 11.51 0.76 -33.64
N ALA A 91 12.78 1.15 -33.80
CA ALA A 91 13.91 0.35 -33.31
C ALA A 91 13.94 0.35 -31.77
N LEU A 92 13.64 -0.80 -31.17
CA LEU A 92 13.76 -1.01 -29.72
C LEU A 92 15.20 -1.39 -29.37
N THR A 93 15.79 -0.72 -28.39
CA THR A 93 17.13 -1.05 -27.87
C THR A 93 17.02 -1.46 -26.40
N ILE A 94 17.82 -2.46 -26.00
CA ILE A 94 17.85 -2.96 -24.61
C ILE A 94 18.16 -1.82 -23.64
N GLY A 95 19.14 -0.96 -23.95
CA GLY A 95 19.46 0.20 -23.12
C GLY A 95 18.38 1.30 -23.10
N GLY A 96 17.46 1.31 -24.07
CA GLY A 96 16.26 2.16 -24.04
C GLY A 96 15.23 1.65 -23.05
N LEU A 97 14.95 0.34 -23.08
CA LEU A 97 13.99 -0.31 -22.19
C LEU A 97 14.49 -0.37 -20.74
N ALA A 98 15.80 -0.61 -20.54
CA ALA A 98 16.42 -0.59 -19.22
C ALA A 98 16.29 0.79 -18.56
N ARG A 99 16.55 1.87 -19.32
CA ARG A 99 16.35 3.26 -18.84
C ARG A 99 14.89 3.56 -18.49
N LEU A 100 13.94 3.07 -19.30
CA LEU A 100 12.52 3.25 -19.03
C LEU A 100 12.07 2.51 -17.76
N ALA A 101 12.66 1.37 -17.46
CA ALA A 101 12.45 0.62 -16.22
C ALA A 101 13.25 1.16 -15.02
N GLY A 102 14.11 2.17 -15.21
CA GLY A 102 14.99 2.71 -14.17
C GLY A 102 16.10 1.74 -13.74
N MET A 103 16.58 0.90 -14.66
CA MET A 103 17.55 -0.18 -14.42
C MET A 103 18.79 0.00 -15.30
N SER A 104 19.92 -0.56 -14.87
CA SER A 104 21.07 -0.74 -15.77
C SER A 104 20.84 -1.94 -16.70
N ASP A 105 21.45 -1.92 -17.87
CA ASP A 105 21.32 -2.96 -18.90
C ASP A 105 21.57 -4.37 -18.35
N THR A 106 22.54 -4.51 -17.44
CA THR A 106 22.91 -5.77 -16.78
C THR A 106 21.85 -6.31 -15.82
N VAL A 107 21.09 -5.43 -15.17
CA VAL A 107 20.02 -5.82 -14.22
C VAL A 107 18.73 -6.06 -14.98
N PHE A 108 18.49 -5.34 -16.08
CA PHE A 108 17.34 -5.57 -16.97
C PHE A 108 17.39 -6.93 -17.68
N HIS A 109 18.59 -7.47 -17.93
CA HIS A 109 18.77 -8.76 -18.61
C HIS A 109 18.55 -9.99 -17.69
N ARG A 110 18.37 -9.79 -16.39
CA ARG A 110 18.16 -10.85 -15.40
C ARG A 110 16.68 -10.98 -15.05
#